data_AF-A0A947BFW5-F1
#
_entry.id   AF-A0A947BFW5-F1
#
_cell.length_a   1.000
_cell.length_b   1.000
_cell.length_c   1.000
_cell.angle_alpha   90.00
_cell.angle_beta   90.00
_cell.angle_gamma   90.00
#
_symmetry.space_group_name_H-M   'P 1'
#
loop_
_entity.id
_entity.type
_entity.pdbx_description
1 polymer ?
#
loop_
_entity_poly.entity_id
_entity_poly.type
_entity_poly.pdbx_seq_one_letter_code
_entity_poly.pdbx_strand_id
1 'polypeptide(L)'
;WNLRYQDDAYGDQWSSAPATLARGYGDCEDFALAKMALLEKLGVPGHDMYLVVLRDRQDVEHAILAVNRGGRLMVLDNRTDRVLPADLVRDYRPIMSYSGPFSWIYGERAG
;
A
#
# COMPACT_ATOMS: atom_id res chain seq x y z
N TRP A 1 -15.33 7.85 3.99
CA TRP A 1 -14.52 8.74 3.14
C TRP A 1 -14.59 8.22 1.72
N ASN A 2 -15.07 9.00 0.76
CA ASN A 2 -15.15 8.58 -0.64
C ASN A 2 -13.89 9.06 -1.37
N LEU A 3 -12.82 8.26 -1.30
CA LEU A 3 -11.64 8.43 -2.14
C LEU A 3 -11.91 7.82 -3.51
N ARG A 4 -11.66 8.58 -4.59
CA ARG A 4 -11.79 8.09 -5.97
C ARG A 4 -10.41 7.82 -6.56
N TYR A 5 -10.29 6.72 -7.31
CA TYR A 5 -9.09 6.47 -8.08
C TYR A 5 -8.94 7.53 -9.17
N GLN A 6 -7.79 8.17 -9.24
CA GLN A 6 -7.40 9.08 -10.30
C GLN A 6 -5.89 8.98 -10.48
N ASP A 7 -5.48 8.58 -11.68
CA ASP A 7 -4.08 8.51 -12.08
C ASP A 7 -3.48 9.93 -12.18
N ASP A 8 -2.17 10.01 -12.02
CA ASP A 8 -1.46 11.28 -12.11
C ASP A 8 -1.34 11.74 -13.56
N ALA A 9 -1.46 13.06 -13.76
CA ALA A 9 -1.38 13.64 -15.10
C ALA A 9 0.04 13.64 -15.67
N TYR A 10 1.07 13.64 -14.81
CA TYR A 10 2.47 13.73 -15.19
C TYR A 10 3.40 13.07 -14.15
N GLY A 11 4.01 11.95 -14.52
CA GLY A 11 4.91 11.21 -13.62
C GLY A 11 4.17 10.61 -12.42
N ASP A 12 4.93 10.08 -11.47
CA ASP A 12 4.46 9.48 -10.21
C ASP A 12 4.58 10.53 -9.09
N GLN A 13 3.47 11.15 -8.66
CA GLN A 13 3.43 12.24 -7.68
C GLN A 13 2.76 11.84 -6.36
N TRP A 14 3.61 11.46 -5.43
CA TRP A 14 3.19 11.05 -4.10
C TRP A 14 2.56 12.21 -3.32
N SER A 15 1.28 12.10 -2.99
CA SER A 15 0.58 13.09 -2.16
C SER A 15 0.56 12.66 -0.69
N SER A 16 0.73 13.65 0.20
CA SER A 16 0.60 13.38 1.64
C SER A 16 -0.82 12.92 1.99
N ALA A 17 -0.96 12.01 2.95
CA ALA A 17 -2.27 11.51 3.38
C ALA A 17 -3.30 12.62 3.73
N PRO A 18 -2.94 13.72 4.43
CA PRO A 18 -3.88 14.83 4.64
C PRO A 18 -4.36 15.48 3.34
N ALA A 19 -3.47 15.67 2.35
CA ALA A 19 -3.81 16.24 1.06
C ALA A 19 -4.74 15.30 0.27
N THR A 20 -4.42 14.00 0.22
CA THR A 20 -5.23 12.96 -0.43
C THR A 20 -6.64 12.89 0.18
N LEU A 21 -6.74 12.89 1.51
CA LEU A 21 -8.02 12.88 2.21
C LEU A 21 -8.84 14.17 2.00
N ALA A 22 -8.17 15.33 1.91
CA ALA A 22 -8.83 16.61 1.67
C ALA A 22 -9.35 16.75 0.23
N ARG A 23 -8.57 16.32 -0.78
CA ARG A 23 -8.96 16.40 -2.20
C ARG A 23 -9.94 15.29 -2.61
N GLY A 24 -9.93 14.15 -1.91
CA GLY A 24 -10.88 13.05 -2.13
C GLY A 24 -10.57 12.16 -3.34
N TYR A 25 -9.36 12.22 -3.88
CA TYR A 25 -8.88 11.36 -4.96
C TYR A 25 -7.38 11.08 -4.84
N GLY A 26 -6.89 10.10 -5.58
CA GLY A 26 -5.48 9.73 -5.73
C GLY A 26 -5.32 8.40 -6.44
N ASP A 27 -4.09 7.98 -6.65
CA ASP A 27 -3.73 6.71 -7.27
C ASP A 27 -3.41 5.63 -6.22
N CYS A 28 -2.53 4.68 -6.52
CA CYS A 28 -2.37 3.49 -5.70
C CYS A 28 -1.65 3.77 -4.39
N GLU A 29 -0.54 4.49 -4.44
CA GLU A 29 0.29 4.81 -3.28
C GLU A 29 -0.39 5.85 -2.39
N ASP A 30 -1.12 6.79 -2.98
CA ASP A 30 -1.90 7.78 -2.26
C ASP A 30 -2.96 7.13 -1.37
N PHE A 31 -3.66 6.12 -1.91
CA PHE A 31 -4.61 5.33 -1.13
C PHE A 31 -3.91 4.55 -0.01
N ALA A 32 -2.75 3.96 -0.28
CA ALA A 32 -2.02 3.20 0.72
C ALA A 32 -1.48 4.08 1.85
N LEU A 33 -0.93 5.26 1.54
CA LEU A 33 -0.52 6.27 2.51
C LEU A 33 -1.71 6.82 3.31
N ALA A 34 -2.84 7.10 2.65
CA ALA A 34 -4.05 7.55 3.34
C ALA A 34 -4.54 6.50 4.35
N LYS A 35 -4.56 5.22 3.98
CA LYS A 35 -4.92 4.11 4.88
C LYS A 35 -3.93 3.98 6.04
N MET A 36 -2.63 4.10 5.77
CA MET A 36 -1.57 4.03 6.79
C MET A 36 -1.79 5.12 7.85
N ALA A 37 -1.91 6.38 7.41
CA ALA A 37 -2.13 7.51 8.31
C ALA A 37 -3.44 7.41 9.12
N LEU A 38 -4.51 6.85 8.53
CA LEU A 38 -5.76 6.60 9.25
C LEU A 38 -5.59 5.52 10.32
N LEU A 39 -4.88 4.43 10.02
CA LEU A 39 -4.62 3.36 10.98
C LEU A 39 -3.67 3.81 12.11
N GLU A 40 -2.66 4.63 11.81
CA GLU A 40 -1.82 5.27 12.83
C GLU A 40 -2.66 6.11 13.79
N LYS A 41 -3.59 6.93 13.27
CA LYS A 41 -4.52 7.72 14.10
C LYS A 41 -5.45 6.85 14.94
N LEU A 42 -5.73 5.62 14.51
CA LEU A 42 -6.51 4.63 15.26
C LEU A 42 -5.65 3.79 16.22
N GLY A 43 -4.35 4.10 16.34
CA GLY A 43 -3.43 3.47 17.29
C GLY A 43 -2.75 2.20 16.77
N VAL A 44 -2.80 1.91 15.48
CA VAL A 44 -1.99 0.83 14.89
C VAL A 44 -0.52 1.28 14.87
N PRO A 45 0.42 0.51 15.45
CA PRO A 45 1.83 0.89 15.45
C PRO A 45 2.39 0.96 14.04
N GLY A 46 3.17 2.01 13.73
CA GLY A 46 3.80 2.17 12.42
C GLY A 46 4.72 1.00 12.03
N HIS A 47 5.34 0.32 13.01
CA HIS A 47 6.18 -0.86 12.76
C HIS A 47 5.38 -2.12 12.39
N ASP A 48 4.05 -2.10 12.54
CA ASP A 48 3.16 -3.15 12.07
C ASP A 48 2.62 -2.85 10.66
N MET A 49 3.00 -1.73 10.02
CA MET A 49 2.44 -1.28 8.76
C MET A 49 3.51 -1.12 7.68
N TYR A 50 3.25 -1.70 6.52
CA TYR A 50 4.18 -1.76 5.39
C TYR A 50 3.49 -1.20 4.15
N LEU A 51 3.94 -0.05 3.66
CA LEU A 51 3.63 0.38 2.30
C LEU A 51 4.43 -0.50 1.35
N VAL A 52 3.76 -1.19 0.42
CA VAL A 52 4.41 -2.15 -0.49
C VAL A 52 4.18 -1.73 -1.93
N VAL A 53 5.28 -1.48 -2.64
CA VAL A 53 5.30 -1.32 -4.10
C VAL A 53 5.54 -2.69 -4.71
N LEU A 54 4.71 -3.07 -5.70
CA LEU A 54 4.70 -4.41 -6.27
C LEU A 54 4.31 -4.37 -7.75
N ARG A 55 4.46 -5.51 -8.43
CA ARG A 55 3.87 -5.74 -9.75
C ARG A 55 2.81 -6.81 -9.69
N ASP A 56 1.76 -6.64 -10.48
CA ASP A 56 0.75 -7.69 -10.67
C ASP A 56 1.18 -8.71 -11.74
N ARG A 57 0.27 -9.64 -12.08
CA ARG A 57 0.52 -10.68 -13.09
C ARG A 57 0.75 -10.12 -14.49
N GLN A 58 0.24 -8.93 -14.77
CA GLN A 58 0.40 -8.22 -16.03
C GLN A 58 1.66 -7.35 -16.06
N ASP A 59 2.49 -7.43 -15.01
CA ASP A 59 3.69 -6.63 -14.80
C ASP A 59 3.42 -5.12 -14.67
N VAL A 60 2.19 -4.76 -14.28
CA VAL A 60 1.80 -3.38 -13.99
C VAL A 60 2.14 -3.06 -12.54
N GLU A 61 2.76 -1.91 -12.31
CA GLU A 61 3.11 -1.43 -10.97
C GLU A 61 1.86 -1.06 -10.18
N HIS A 62 1.91 -1.33 -8.87
CA HIS A 62 0.82 -1.11 -7.93
C HIS A 62 1.38 -0.85 -6.54
N ALA A 63 0.58 -0.21 -5.69
CA ALA A 63 0.91 0.02 -4.30
C ALA A 63 -0.24 -0.40 -3.38
N ILE A 64 0.11 -1.07 -2.29
CA ILE A 64 -0.82 -1.54 -1.26
C ILE A 64 -0.31 -1.21 0.13
N LEU A 65 -1.19 -1.31 1.12
CA LEU A 65 -0.81 -1.36 2.53
C LEU A 65 -0.92 -2.79 3.05
N ALA A 66 0.17 -3.33 3.61
CA ALA A 66 0.14 -4.56 4.39
C ALA A 66 0.26 -4.24 5.89
N VAL A 67 -0.53 -4.92 6.73
CA VAL A 67 -0.58 -4.67 8.17
C VAL A 67 -0.41 -5.99 8.93
N ASN A 68 0.55 -6.05 9.84
CA ASN A 68 0.72 -7.16 10.77
C ASN A 68 -0.40 -7.12 11.82
N ARG A 69 -1.18 -8.20 11.87
CA ARG A 69 -2.21 -8.43 12.88
C ARG A 69 -1.93 -9.77 13.55
N GLY A 70 -1.30 -9.74 14.72
CA GLY A 70 -1.05 -10.93 15.53
C GLY A 70 -0.14 -11.96 14.84
N GLY A 71 0.88 -11.49 14.10
CA GLY A 71 1.82 -12.35 13.38
C GLY A 71 1.39 -12.72 11.96
N ARG A 72 0.25 -12.21 11.48
CA ARG A 72 -0.23 -12.43 10.11
C ARG A 72 -0.35 -11.11 9.36
N LEU A 73 0.22 -11.06 8.15
CA LEU A 73 0.10 -9.90 7.27
C LEU A 73 -1.26 -9.89 6.56
N MET A 74 -1.96 -8.77 6.69
CA MET A 74 -3.24 -8.49 6.06
C MET A 74 -3.07 -7.38 5.03
N VAL A 75 -3.54 -7.58 3.81
CA VAL A 75 -3.47 -6.66 2.68
C VAL A 75 -4.72 -5.80 2.61
N LEU A 76 -4.50 -4.49 2.53
CA LEU A 76 -5.51 -3.48 2.25
C LEU A 76 -5.20 -2.84 0.89
N ASP A 77 -5.96 -3.25 -0.12
CA ASP A 77 -5.82 -2.81 -1.51
C ASP A 77 -6.93 -1.81 -1.88
N ASN A 78 -6.68 -0.86 -2.77
CA ASN A 78 -7.71 0.05 -3.29
C ASN A 78 -8.52 -0.55 -4.45
N ARG A 79 -8.06 -1.66 -5.06
CA ARG A 79 -8.79 -2.37 -6.11
C ARG A 79 -9.92 -3.27 -5.57
N THR A 80 -10.00 -3.48 -4.26
CA THR A 80 -11.05 -4.28 -3.61
C THR A 80 -11.33 -3.82 -2.18
N ASP A 81 -12.58 -3.92 -1.73
CA ASP A 81 -12.96 -3.64 -0.33
C ASP A 81 -12.61 -4.80 0.63
N ARG A 82 -12.14 -5.94 0.11
CA ARG A 82 -11.78 -7.09 0.93
C ARG A 82 -10.41 -6.88 1.57
N VAL A 83 -10.34 -7.11 2.88
CA VAL A 83 -9.06 -7.27 3.60
C VAL A 83 -8.67 -8.74 3.52
N LEU A 84 -7.56 -9.04 2.83
CA LEU A 84 -7.14 -10.41 2.56
C LEU A 84 -5.81 -10.71 3.25
N PRO A 85 -5.64 -11.91 3.82
CA PRO A 85 -4.32 -12.39 4.19
C PRO A 85 -3.35 -12.37 3.00
N ALA A 86 -2.10 -11.96 3.24
CA ALA A 86 -1.09 -11.85 2.18
C ALA A 86 -0.85 -13.18 1.44
N ASP A 87 -0.98 -14.32 2.12
CA ASP A 87 -0.83 -15.67 1.54
C ASP A 87 -1.94 -16.05 0.54
N LEU A 88 -3.06 -15.31 0.54
CA LEU A 88 -4.14 -15.47 -0.44
C LEU A 88 -3.99 -14.52 -1.65
N VAL A 89 -3.09 -13.55 -1.59
CA VAL A 89 -2.83 -12.59 -2.67
C VAL A 89 -1.67 -13.12 -3.53
N ARG A 90 -1.97 -14.10 -4.39
CA ARG A 90 -0.97 -14.84 -5.19
C ARG A 90 -0.49 -14.12 -6.45
N ASP A 91 -1.08 -12.98 -6.75
CA ASP A 91 -0.95 -12.32 -8.04
C ASP A 91 0.07 -11.17 -7.97
N TYR A 92 0.62 -10.91 -6.80
CA TYR A 92 1.51 -9.79 -6.52
C TYR A 92 2.94 -10.25 -6.28
N ARG A 93 3.87 -9.55 -6.94
CA ARG A 93 5.32 -9.67 -6.77
C ARG A 93 5.84 -8.39 -6.11
N PRO A 94 6.13 -8.38 -4.79
CA PRO A 94 6.68 -7.22 -4.11
C PRO A 94 8.04 -6.81 -4.71
N ILE A 95 8.24 -5.51 -4.92
CA ILE A 95 9.52 -4.90 -5.32
C ILE A 95 10.20 -4.29 -4.10
N MET A 96 9.45 -3.49 -3.34
CA MET A 96 9.97 -2.74 -2.20
C MET A 96 8.89 -2.55 -1.14
N SER A 97 9.28 -2.46 0.14
CA SER A 97 8.38 -2.04 1.21
C SER A 97 9.01 -1.01 2.15
N TYR A 98 8.16 -0.21 2.78
CA TYR A 98 8.52 0.82 3.76
C TYR A 98 7.68 0.67 5.03
N SER A 99 8.32 0.68 6.20
CA SER A 99 7.66 0.64 7.52
C SER A 99 8.42 1.55 8.49
N GLY A 100 7.80 2.67 8.87
CA GLY A 100 8.45 3.67 9.72
C GLY A 100 9.79 4.15 9.12
N PRO A 101 10.91 4.11 9.87
CA PRO A 101 12.22 4.54 9.36
C PRO A 101 12.93 3.49 8.48
N PHE A 102 12.32 2.33 8.24
CA PHE A 102 12.97 1.19 7.58
C PHE A 102 12.39 0.95 6.18
N SER A 103 13.26 0.54 5.26
CA SER A 103 12.88 0.07 3.91
C SER A 103 13.54 -1.26 3.58
N TRP A 104 12.86 -2.08 2.76
CA TRP A 104 13.34 -3.37 2.27
C TRP A 104 13.18 -3.44 0.77
N ILE A 105 14.20 -3.94 0.07
CA ILE A 105 14.15 -4.29 -1.35
C ILE A 105 14.01 -5.80 -1.44
N TYR A 106 13.02 -6.25 -2.19
CA TYR A 106 12.83 -7.67 -2.47
C TYR A 106 13.55 -8.01 -3.77
N GLY A 107 14.51 -8.93 -3.69
CA GLY A 107 15.17 -9.52 -4.84
C GLY A 107 14.62 -10.93 -5.12
N GLU A 108 14.60 -11.32 -6.39
CA GLU A 108 14.46 -12.73 -6.73
C GLU A 108 15.73 -13.49 -6.32
N ARG A 109 15.59 -14.74 -5.88
CA ARG A 109 16.73 -15.66 -5.89
C ARG A 109 17.08 -15.88 -7.36
N ALA A 110 18.21 -15.33 -7.82
CA ALA A 110 18.84 -15.80 -9.04
C ALA A 110 19.09 -17.31 -8.85
N GLY A 111 18.48 -18.11 -9.73
CA GLY A 111 18.78 -19.54 -9.86
C GLY A 111 20.20 -19.75 -10.36
#